data_AF-K9Z974-F1
#
_entry.id   AF-K9Z974-F1
#
_cell.length_a   1.000
_cell.length_b   1.000
_cell.length_c   1.000
_cell.angle_alpha   90.00
_cell.angle_beta   90.00
_cell.angle_gamma   90.00
#
_symmetry.space_group_name_H-M   'P 1'
#
loop_
_entity.id
_entity.type
_entity.pdbx_description
1 polymer ?
#
loop_
_entity_poly.entity_id
_entity_poly.type
_entity_poly.pdbx_seq_one_letter_code
_entity_poly.pdbx_strand_id
1 'polypeptide(L)'
;MSNNKNSESEQLTEKLQVITAAVKDSAQACQGDVTALLALLRQLEKLHREIRDGIFQDSLPDNRQRLYSLLKDIESEGGWPYIERMRLQAFLVKVEEENSVI
;
A
#
# COMPACT_ATOMS: atom_id res chain seq x y z
N MET A 1 -15.97 12.84 23.93
CA MET A 1 -16.00 11.71 22.97
C MET A 1 -14.58 11.23 22.60
N SER A 2 -13.63 11.20 23.55
CA SER A 2 -12.20 10.97 23.23
C SER A 2 -11.67 9.56 23.53
N ASN A 3 -12.41 8.72 24.26
CA ASN A 3 -11.93 7.39 24.65
C ASN A 3 -12.15 6.30 23.57
N ASN A 4 -13.00 6.53 22.57
CA ASN A 4 -13.33 5.50 21.57
C ASN A 4 -12.24 5.37 20.48
N LYS A 5 -11.69 6.50 20.02
CA LYS A 5 -10.66 6.50 18.95
C LYS A 5 -9.35 5.82 19.35
N ASN A 6 -9.00 5.84 20.64
CA ASN A 6 -7.81 5.15 21.13
C ASN A 6 -7.99 3.62 21.03
N SER A 7 -9.16 3.10 21.39
CA SER A 7 -9.45 1.68 21.33
C SER A 7 -9.53 1.14 19.89
N GLU A 8 -10.09 1.91 18.95
CA GLU A 8 -10.13 1.52 17.52
C GLU A 8 -8.72 1.46 16.90
N SER A 9 -7.84 2.40 17.27
CA SER A 9 -6.44 2.44 16.82
C SER A 9 -5.61 1.29 17.40
N GLU A 10 -5.84 0.94 18.66
CA GLU A 10 -5.22 -0.20 19.34
C GLU A 10 -5.65 -1.52 18.68
N GLN A 11 -6.95 -1.70 18.43
CA GLN A 11 -7.48 -2.88 17.73
C GLN A 11 -6.94 -3.03 16.30
N LEU A 12 -6.75 -1.93 15.57
CA LEU A 12 -6.15 -1.96 14.24
C LEU A 12 -4.68 -2.41 14.32
N THR A 13 -3.94 -1.89 15.30
CA THR A 13 -2.54 -2.25 15.52
C THR A 13 -2.39 -3.74 15.83
N GLU A 14 -3.24 -4.29 16.71
CA GLU A 14 -3.27 -5.72 17.02
C GLU A 14 -3.55 -6.57 15.78
N LYS A 15 -4.53 -6.19 14.95
CA LYS A 15 -4.83 -6.90 13.70
C LYS A 15 -3.64 -6.90 12.74
N LEU A 16 -2.95 -5.77 12.59
CA LEU A 16 -1.76 -5.66 11.74
C LEU A 16 -0.59 -6.50 12.28
N GLN A 17 -0.43 -6.60 13.60
CA GLN A 17 0.58 -7.47 14.21
C GLN A 17 0.30 -8.95 13.93
N VAL A 18 -0.97 -9.38 14.02
CA VAL A 18 -1.36 -10.77 13.68
C VAL A 18 -1.05 -11.09 12.22
N ILE A 19 -1.38 -10.20 11.28
CA ILE A 19 -1.05 -10.39 9.85
C ILE A 19 0.46 -10.47 9.66
N THR A 20 1.21 -9.59 10.32
CA THR A 20 2.67 -9.57 10.24
C THR A 20 3.28 -10.87 10.74
N ALA A 21 2.80 -11.39 11.87
CA ALA A 21 3.24 -12.66 12.42
C ALA A 21 2.96 -13.82 11.45
N ALA A 22 1.73 -13.92 10.93
CA ALA A 22 1.35 -14.98 10.00
C ALA A 22 2.20 -14.99 8.72
N VAL A 23 2.52 -13.81 8.17
CA VAL A 23 3.39 -13.70 6.99
C VAL A 23 4.83 -14.11 7.31
N LYS A 24 5.37 -13.72 8.47
CA LYS A 24 6.71 -14.11 8.90
C LYS A 24 6.81 -15.62 9.13
N ASP A 25 5.82 -16.21 9.79
CA ASP A 25 5.76 -17.65 10.05
C ASP A 25 5.71 -18.44 8.73
N SER A 26 4.91 -17.95 7.77
CA SER A 26 4.84 -18.54 6.42
C SER A 26 6.18 -18.46 5.68
N ALA A 27 6.87 -17.31 5.76
CA ALA A 27 8.18 -17.16 5.14
C ALA A 27 9.24 -18.08 5.77
N GLN A 28 9.20 -18.25 7.09
CA GLN A 28 10.09 -19.16 7.82
C GLN A 28 9.80 -20.63 7.45
N ALA A 29 8.53 -21.01 7.31
CA ALA A 29 8.15 -22.36 6.88
C ALA A 29 8.62 -22.68 5.45
N CYS A 30 8.76 -21.66 4.59
CA CYS A 30 9.27 -21.80 3.23
C CYS A 30 10.81 -21.68 3.12
N GLN A 31 11.54 -21.60 4.24
CA GLN A 31 12.99 -21.39 4.22
C GLN A 31 13.72 -22.49 3.42
N GLY A 32 14.54 -22.08 2.45
CA GLY A 32 15.28 -23.00 1.59
C GLY A 32 14.50 -23.49 0.36
N ASP A 33 13.20 -23.21 0.26
CA ASP A 33 12.37 -23.48 -0.92
C ASP A 33 12.05 -22.17 -1.66
N VAL A 34 12.83 -21.91 -2.71
CA VAL A 34 12.68 -20.70 -3.55
C VAL A 34 11.31 -20.66 -4.25
N THR A 35 10.73 -21.81 -4.60
CA THR A 35 9.43 -21.86 -5.29
C THR A 35 8.30 -21.52 -4.33
N ALA A 36 8.36 -22.05 -3.10
CA ALA A 36 7.39 -21.73 -2.05
C ALA A 36 7.48 -20.26 -1.62
N LEU A 37 8.70 -19.72 -1.49
CA LEU A 37 8.91 -18.29 -1.23
C LEU A 37 8.34 -17.41 -2.35
N LEU A 38 8.56 -17.79 -3.61
CA LEU A 38 7.99 -17.07 -4.76
C LEU A 38 6.45 -17.13 -4.77
N ALA A 39 5.86 -18.26 -4.40
CA ALA A 39 4.41 -18.39 -4.25
C ALA A 39 3.86 -17.47 -3.16
N LEU A 40 4.53 -17.40 -2.00
CA LEU A 40 4.19 -16.47 -0.92
C LEU A 40 4.24 -15.01 -1.39
N LEU A 41 5.32 -14.61 -2.06
CA LEU A 41 5.49 -13.25 -2.59
C LEU A 41 4.37 -12.87 -3.58
N ARG A 42 4.04 -13.77 -4.51
CA ARG A 42 2.94 -13.54 -5.47
C ARG A 42 1.58 -13.40 -4.79
N GLN A 43 1.33 -14.17 -3.72
CA GLN A 43 0.09 -14.07 -2.96
C GLN A 43 0.00 -12.73 -2.22
N LEU A 44 1.10 -12.27 -1.60
CA LEU A 44 1.15 -10.96 -0.95
C LEU A 44 0.93 -9.83 -1.95
N GLU A 45 1.53 -9.92 -3.14
CA GLU A 45 1.31 -8.96 -4.21
C GLU A 45 -0.16 -8.93 -4.66
N LYS A 46 -0.79 -10.10 -4.82
CA LYS A 46 -2.21 -10.19 -5.19
C LYS A 46 -3.10 -9.50 -4.16
N LEU A 47 -2.89 -9.79 -2.86
CA LEU A 47 -3.64 -9.16 -1.77
C LEU A 47 -3.43 -7.64 -1.76
N HIS A 48 -2.19 -7.19 -1.95
CA HIS A 48 -1.88 -5.77 -2.05
C HIS A 48 -2.66 -5.11 -3.21
N ARG A 49 -2.66 -5.71 -4.40
CA ARG A 49 -3.41 -5.20 -5.56
C ARG A 49 -4.92 -5.15 -5.29
N GLU A 50 -5.50 -6.18 -4.69
CA GLU A 50 -6.94 -6.21 -4.35
C GLU A 50 -7.32 -5.09 -3.36
N ILE A 51 -6.50 -4.85 -2.34
CA ILE A 51 -6.72 -3.76 -1.38
C ILE A 51 -6.57 -2.40 -2.07
N ARG A 52 -5.53 -2.24 -2.90
CA ARG A 52 -5.22 -0.99 -3.60
C ARG A 52 -6.32 -0.62 -4.60
N ASP A 53 -6.69 -1.55 -5.48
CA ASP A 53 -7.58 -1.32 -6.62
C ASP A 53 -9.07 -1.36 -6.21
N GLY A 54 -9.39 -1.90 -5.02
CA GLY A 54 -10.72 -1.85 -4.44
C GLY A 54 -10.81 -0.83 -3.32
N ILE A 55 -10.66 -1.31 -2.08
CA ILE A 55 -10.99 -0.57 -0.86
C ILE A 55 -10.24 0.76 -0.76
N PHE A 56 -8.94 0.79 -1.09
CA PHE A 56 -8.15 2.01 -1.01
C PHE A 56 -8.56 3.04 -2.06
N GLN A 57 -8.73 2.62 -3.32
CA GLN A 57 -9.19 3.48 -4.40
C GLN A 57 -10.59 4.06 -4.13
N ASP A 58 -11.51 3.24 -3.63
CA ASP A 58 -12.87 3.67 -3.25
C ASP A 58 -12.86 4.63 -2.05
N SER A 59 -11.81 4.58 -1.23
CA SER A 59 -11.63 5.44 -0.06
C SER A 59 -10.88 6.74 -0.37
N LEU A 60 -10.45 6.95 -1.63
CA LEU A 60 -9.71 8.16 -2.00
C LEU A 60 -10.59 9.41 -1.85
N PRO A 61 -10.04 10.53 -1.35
CA PRO A 61 -10.79 11.78 -1.28
C PRO A 61 -11.19 12.27 -2.68
N ASP A 62 -12.46 12.60 -2.84
CA ASP A 62 -13.00 13.30 -4.01
C ASP A 62 -12.57 14.78 -4.08
N ASN A 63 -12.18 15.35 -2.95
CA ASN A 63 -11.61 16.69 -2.85
C ASN A 63 -10.10 16.70 -3.13
N ARG A 64 -9.73 17.45 -4.19
CA ARG A 64 -8.33 17.67 -4.60
C ARG A 64 -7.39 18.05 -3.45
N GLN A 65 -7.79 18.94 -2.55
CA GLN A 65 -6.91 19.39 -1.45
C GLN A 65 -6.59 18.25 -0.48
N ARG A 66 -7.58 17.42 -0.15
CA ARG A 66 -7.39 16.25 0.73
C ARG A 66 -6.58 15.16 0.03
N LEU A 67 -6.79 14.99 -1.27
CA LEU A 67 -5.99 14.11 -2.10
C LEU A 67 -4.52 14.57 -2.12
N TYR A 68 -4.25 15.86 -2.29
CA TYR A 68 -2.89 16.41 -2.22
C TYR A 68 -2.22 16.20 -0.86
N SER A 69 -2.96 16.39 0.25
CA SER A 69 -2.43 16.09 1.59
C SER A 69 -2.08 14.61 1.73
N LEU A 70 -2.99 13.71 1.32
CA LEU A 70 -2.75 12.26 1.35
C LEU A 70 -1.54 11.85 0.50
N LEU A 71 -1.40 12.41 -0.70
CA LEU A 71 -0.27 12.14 -1.59
C LEU A 71 1.07 12.59 -0.97
N LYS A 72 1.09 13.77 -0.34
CA LYS A 72 2.28 14.30 0.32
C LYS A 72 2.68 13.46 1.54
N ASP A 73 1.70 12.98 2.31
CA ASP A 73 1.95 12.09 3.45
C ASP A 73 2.54 10.76 2.96
N ILE A 74 1.96 10.16 1.90
CA ILE A 74 2.47 8.94 1.26
C ILE A 74 3.90 9.12 0.72
N GLU A 75 4.21 10.26 0.11
CA GLU A 75 5.58 10.57 -0.37
C GLU A 75 6.58 10.67 0.78
N SER A 76 6.18 11.24 1.93
CA SER A 76 7.06 11.44 3.08
C SER A 76 7.40 10.17 3.85
N GLU A 77 6.51 9.18 3.84
CA GLU A 77 6.69 7.90 4.56
C GLU A 77 7.38 6.80 3.73
N GLY A 78 7.76 7.08 2.47
CA GLY A 78 8.53 6.15 1.63
C GLY A 78 7.87 5.74 0.31
N GLY A 79 6.86 6.46 -0.15
CA GLY A 79 6.20 6.25 -1.43
C GLY A 79 5.06 5.22 -1.38
N TRP A 80 4.26 5.20 -2.46
CA TRP A 80 3.11 4.31 -2.64
C TRP A 80 3.40 2.87 -2.18
N PRO A 81 2.47 2.17 -1.50
CA PRO A 81 2.71 0.81 -1.01
C PRO A 81 3.25 -0.04 -2.15
N TYR A 82 4.47 -0.57 -1.93
CA TYR A 82 5.41 -1.11 -2.92
C TYR A 82 4.76 -1.57 -4.25
N ILE A 83 4.65 -0.64 -5.20
CA ILE A 83 4.51 -0.96 -6.62
C ILE A 83 5.91 -0.75 -7.19
N GLU A 84 6.42 -1.74 -7.91
CA GLU A 84 7.69 -1.62 -8.63
C GLU A 84 7.81 -0.24 -9.27
N ARG A 85 8.90 0.47 -8.92
CA ARG A 85 9.19 1.88 -9.20
C ARG A 85 9.18 2.28 -10.69
N MET A 86 8.74 1.42 -11.60
CA MET A 86 8.71 1.67 -13.04
C MET A 86 7.48 2.42 -13.55
N ARG A 87 6.34 2.47 -12.82
CA ARG A 87 5.11 3.08 -13.38
C ARG A 87 4.91 4.56 -13.05
N LEU A 88 5.46 5.06 -11.95
CA LEU A 88 5.28 6.46 -11.53
C LEU A 88 6.07 7.44 -12.39
N GLN A 89 7.32 7.12 -12.76
CA GLN A 89 8.10 7.94 -13.68
C GLN A 89 7.44 8.03 -15.07
N ALA A 90 6.89 6.92 -15.57
CA ALA A 90 6.15 6.90 -16.84
C ALA A 90 4.83 7.72 -16.77
N PHE A 91 4.21 7.82 -15.60
CA PHE A 91 3.02 8.63 -15.39
C PHE A 91 3.36 10.14 -15.31
N LEU A 92 4.43 10.49 -14.60
CA LEU A 92 4.92 11.87 -14.52
C LEU A 92 5.38 12.42 -15.87
N VAL A 93 6.10 11.60 -16.67
CA VAL A 93 6.48 11.97 -18.04
C VAL A 93 5.26 12.25 -18.91
N LYS A 94 4.20 11.43 -18.81
CA LYS A 94 2.94 11.69 -19.54
C LYS A 94 2.25 12.98 -19.11
N VAL A 95 2.21 13.27 -17.81
CA VAL A 95 1.59 14.51 -17.28
C VAL A 95 2.42 15.74 -17.66
N GLU A 96 3.74 15.62 -17.74
CA GLU A 96 4.65 16.69 -18.16
C GLU A 96 4.62 16.88 -19.70
N GLU A 97 4.47 15.81 -20.48
CA GLU A 97 4.22 15.86 -21.92
C GLU A 97 2.87 16.53 -22.25
N GLU A 98 1.80 16.23 -21.50
CA GLU A 98 0.50 16.89 -21.66
C GLU A 98 0.53 18.38 -21.30
N ASN A 99 1.35 18.78 -20.31
CA ASN A 99 1.54 20.18 -19.94
C ASN A 99 2.55 20.95 -20.83
N SER A 100 3.32 20.25 -21.67
CA SER A 100 4.30 20.85 -22.59
C SER A 100 3.72 21.13 -23.98
N VAL A 101 2.45 20.80 -24.23
CA VAL A 101 1.72 21.20 -25.44
C VAL A 101 1.03 22.56 -25.20
N ILE A 102 1.84 23.62 -25.18
CA ILE A 102 1.42 25.01 -25.48
C ILE A 102 2.46 25.62 -26.41
#